data_AF-A0A4P6K4M4-F1
#
_entry.id   AF-A0A4P6K4M4-F1
#
_cell.length_a   1.000
_cell.length_b   1.000
_cell.length_c   1.000
_cell.angle_alpha   90.00
_cell.angle_beta   90.00
_cell.angle_gamma   90.00
#
_symmetry.space_group_name_H-M   'P 1'
#
loop_
_entity.id
_entity.type
_entity.pdbx_description
1 polymer ?
#
loop_
_entity_poly.entity_id
_entity_poly.type
_entity_poly.pdbx_seq_one_letter_code
_entity_poly.pdbx_strand_id
1 'polypeptide(L)'
;MPTYRNLVQRAKEIDYMLDELHSQQKKEEVQGTFPVSSRPKGKGEKEVSSHFQHVDMAFDLAGKQITRSLGEEIAAAAQLLLNLSPLPDGYLYLATYRRAFLERYGEYREIPLLELLDSQIGLGLPAHYVDRQASITKEKKPQSVREQVLLNLALTALRDRQSILHLDEKTFLSLEPSHLALETAPPSLDIYVLLATSSLTALNKGQFHLIIGPNGGTQQAGRTLARFSNLLGAEATEALRRTASTEEALTPGSIWAELVYMPRDSRLANVLLRPNTRRYEILYGVSKGTSSAQIIPLKEIVIGVRNKRFYARWTAKQCDLIVSSGHMLDPLQAPAIARFLSDLSQDQTPQLRQFHWGRQKDFHFSLAFKQDVLSCAWLSGVYILHFI
;
A
#
# COMPACT_ATOMS: atom_id res chain seq x y z
N MET A 1 16.68 39.95 -2.87
CA MET A 1 16.84 38.49 -2.96
C MET A 1 17.77 38.04 -1.85
N PRO A 2 17.39 37.12 -0.94
CA PRO A 2 18.33 36.58 0.02
C PRO A 2 19.49 35.89 -0.73
N THR A 3 20.73 36.14 -0.30
CA THR A 3 21.89 35.47 -0.86
C THR A 3 21.88 33.99 -0.46
N TYR A 4 22.48 33.12 -1.28
CA TYR A 4 22.57 31.67 -0.99
C TYR A 4 23.13 31.39 0.42
N ARG A 5 24.13 32.15 0.86
CA ARG A 5 24.67 32.08 2.23
C ARG A 5 23.63 32.37 3.32
N ASN A 6 22.74 33.33 3.10
CA ASN A 6 21.68 33.68 4.05
C ASN A 6 20.67 32.54 4.19
N LEU A 7 20.31 31.88 3.08
CA LEU A 7 19.41 30.72 3.09
C LEU A 7 20.03 29.52 3.84
N VAL A 8 21.31 29.23 3.61
CA VAL A 8 22.04 28.16 4.32
C VAL A 8 22.09 28.45 5.83
N GLN A 9 22.37 29.69 6.22
CA GLN A 9 22.42 30.07 7.63
C GLN A 9 21.06 29.88 8.32
N ARG A 10 19.97 30.35 7.69
CA ARG A 10 18.61 30.15 8.19
C ARG A 10 18.22 28.67 8.29
N ALA A 11 18.65 27.83 7.34
CA ALA A 11 18.40 26.40 7.40
C ALA A 11 19.08 25.76 8.62
N LYS A 12 20.32 26.15 8.94
CA LYS A 12 21.03 25.69 10.15
C LYS A 12 20.35 26.16 11.44
N GLU A 13 19.83 27.38 11.47
CA GLU A 13 19.08 27.90 12.62
C GLU A 13 17.81 27.08 12.87
N ILE A 14 17.07 26.73 11.82
CA ILE A 14 15.88 25.88 11.92
C ILE A 14 16.27 24.48 12.43
N ASP A 15 17.34 23.89 11.89
CA ASP A 15 17.86 22.58 12.29
C ASP A 15 18.20 22.55 13.80
N TYR A 16 18.92 23.57 14.28
CA TYR A 16 19.22 23.74 15.70
C TYR A 16 17.97 23.86 16.57
N MET A 17 16.98 24.65 16.14
CA MET A 17 15.71 24.79 16.87
C MET A 17 14.94 23.45 16.97
N LEU A 18 15.00 22.62 15.91
CA LEU A 18 14.37 21.31 15.90
C LEU A 18 15.09 20.32 16.83
N ASP A 19 16.42 20.34 16.86
CA ASP A 19 17.22 19.54 17.78
C ASP A 19 16.94 19.91 19.25
N GLU A 20 16.82 21.21 19.53
CA GLU A 20 16.47 21.70 20.87
C GLU A 20 15.10 21.18 21.30
N LEU A 21 14.08 21.29 20.44
CA LEU A 21 12.73 20.76 20.69
C LEU A 21 12.73 19.25 20.94
N HIS A 22 13.48 18.49 20.14
CA HIS A 22 13.61 17.04 20.31
C HIS A 22 14.28 16.68 21.65
N SER A 23 15.25 17.48 22.09
CA SER A 23 15.94 17.28 23.37
C SER A 23 15.09 17.64 24.59
N GLN A 24 14.21 18.64 24.48
CA GLN A 24 13.29 19.06 25.54
C GLN A 24 12.18 18.01 25.76
N GLN A 25 11.61 17.45 24.70
CA GLN A 25 10.62 16.37 24.81
C GLN A 25 11.13 15.12 25.53
N LYS A 26 12.44 14.83 25.47
CA LYS A 26 13.04 13.72 26.23
C LYS A 26 13.20 14.00 27.73
N LYS A 27 13.11 15.27 28.15
CA LYS A 27 13.35 15.70 29.54
C LYS A 27 12.07 16.00 30.32
N GLU A 28 10.95 16.19 29.63
CA GLU A 28 9.73 16.76 30.19
C GLU A 28 8.50 15.91 29.78
N GLU A 29 7.88 15.18 30.72
CA GLU A 29 6.49 14.74 30.61
C GLU A 29 5.58 15.97 30.65
N VAL A 30 5.49 16.73 29.57
CA VAL A 30 4.75 18.01 29.57
C VAL A 30 3.42 17.90 28.83
N GLN A 31 2.34 17.95 29.62
CA GLN A 31 1.05 18.49 29.24
C GLN A 31 1.24 19.97 28.85
N GLY A 32 1.20 20.29 27.56
CA GLY A 32 1.25 21.69 27.12
C GLY A 32 1.08 21.85 25.61
N THR A 33 0.16 22.71 25.20
CA THR A 33 0.03 23.18 23.82
C THR A 33 1.13 24.19 23.51
N PHE A 34 1.99 23.90 22.53
CA PHE A 34 3.10 24.77 22.14
C PHE A 34 2.68 25.80 21.08
N PRO A 35 3.21 27.03 21.13
CA PRO A 35 2.81 28.11 20.23
C PRO A 35 3.36 27.88 18.81
N VAL A 36 2.45 27.77 17.84
CA VAL A 36 2.78 27.87 16.41
C VAL A 36 3.28 29.29 16.16
N SER A 37 4.55 29.45 15.80
CA SER A 37 5.13 30.77 15.53
C SER A 37 4.43 31.44 14.34
N SER A 38 3.64 32.49 14.61
CA SER A 38 3.14 33.38 13.57
C SER A 38 4.20 34.43 13.26
N ARG A 39 4.84 34.36 12.09
CA ARG A 39 5.65 35.47 11.58
C ARG A 39 4.74 36.62 11.10
N PRO A 40 5.17 37.90 11.16
CA PRO A 40 4.38 39.02 10.68
C PRO A 40 4.32 39.02 9.14
N LYS A 41 3.11 39.19 8.58
CA LYS A 41 2.86 39.25 7.14
C LYS A 41 3.56 40.46 6.49
N GLY A 42 4.55 40.22 5.65
CA GLY A 42 5.05 41.22 4.69
C GLY A 42 4.10 41.33 3.51
N LYS A 43 3.75 42.56 3.09
CA LYS A 43 2.91 42.79 1.89
C LYS A 43 3.64 42.26 0.65
N GLY A 44 3.09 41.22 0.02
CA GLY A 44 3.54 40.66 -1.27
C GLY A 44 3.94 39.18 -1.26
N GLU A 45 3.84 38.48 -0.13
CA GLU A 45 4.23 37.06 -0.05
C GLU A 45 3.13 36.14 -0.61
N LYS A 46 3.48 35.36 -1.65
CA LYS A 46 2.71 34.19 -2.11
C LYS A 46 2.39 33.30 -0.91
N GLU A 47 1.17 32.74 -0.88
CA GLU A 47 0.68 31.86 0.20
C GLU A 47 1.79 30.96 0.76
N VAL A 48 2.25 31.33 1.95
CA VAL A 48 3.24 30.56 2.70
C VAL A 48 2.54 29.34 3.27
N SER A 49 3.11 28.14 3.09
CA SER A 49 2.54 26.88 3.58
C SER A 49 2.01 27.03 5.01
N SER A 50 0.77 26.60 5.26
CA SER A 50 0.17 26.62 6.59
C SER A 50 0.75 25.58 7.56
N HIS A 51 1.60 24.67 7.07
CA HIS A 51 2.18 23.57 7.84
C HIS A 51 3.66 23.44 7.49
N PHE A 52 4.53 23.85 8.41
CA PHE A 52 5.99 23.85 8.21
C PHE A 52 6.68 22.63 8.80
N GLN A 53 6.00 21.91 9.69
CA GLN A 53 6.56 20.82 10.47
C GLN A 53 5.71 19.57 10.32
N HIS A 54 6.37 18.43 10.31
CA HIS A 54 5.77 17.13 10.42
C HIS A 54 6.44 16.40 11.58
N VAL A 55 5.64 15.81 12.46
CA VAL A 55 6.12 15.13 13.67
C VAL A 55 5.57 13.71 13.66
N ASP A 56 6.48 12.73 13.68
CA ASP A 56 6.19 11.32 13.91
C ASP A 56 6.62 10.98 15.34
N MET A 57 5.83 10.17 16.05
CA MET A 57 6.08 9.79 17.44
C MET A 57 6.08 8.27 17.57
N ALA A 58 6.95 7.75 18.43
CA ALA A 58 7.01 6.35 18.78
C ALA A 58 6.83 6.21 20.30
N PHE A 59 6.15 5.14 20.69
CA PHE A 59 5.99 4.76 22.08
C PHE A 59 6.93 3.62 22.40
N ASP A 60 7.51 3.64 23.60
CA ASP A 60 8.19 2.47 24.14
C ASP A 60 7.15 1.39 24.43
N LEU A 61 7.34 0.22 23.82
CA LEU A 61 6.50 -0.93 24.07
C LEU A 61 7.02 -1.71 25.27
N ALA A 62 6.11 -2.26 26.07
CA ALA A 62 6.46 -3.10 27.22
C ALA A 62 7.17 -4.41 26.81
N GLY A 63 7.12 -4.78 25.54
CA GLY A 63 7.80 -5.96 24.98
C GLY A 63 8.27 -5.72 23.55
N LYS A 64 9.17 -6.58 23.08
CA LYS A 64 9.81 -6.47 21.75
C LYS A 64 9.43 -7.60 20.78
N GLN A 65 8.65 -8.57 21.23
CA GLN A 65 8.42 -9.81 20.47
C GLN A 65 6.97 -10.28 20.63
N ILE A 66 6.51 -10.99 19.61
CA ILE A 66 5.29 -11.78 19.61
C ILE A 66 5.64 -13.25 19.39
N THR A 67 4.72 -14.16 19.72
CA THR A 67 4.93 -15.59 19.47
C THR A 67 4.88 -15.89 17.97
N ARG A 68 5.62 -16.91 17.54
CA ARG A 68 5.60 -17.38 16.16
C ARG A 68 4.20 -17.84 15.73
N SER A 69 3.48 -18.53 16.62
CA SER A 69 2.12 -19.00 16.37
C SER A 69 1.16 -17.86 16.03
N LEU A 70 1.25 -16.72 16.73
CA LEU A 70 0.46 -15.53 16.39
C LEU A 70 0.79 -15.01 14.99
N GLY A 71 2.07 -15.01 14.61
CA GLY A 71 2.49 -14.63 13.26
C GLY A 71 1.96 -15.56 12.17
N GLU A 72 1.90 -16.87 12.44
CA GLU A 72 1.34 -17.88 11.54
C GLU A 72 -0.19 -17.71 11.37
N GLU A 73 -0.93 -17.41 12.44
CA GLU A 73 -2.37 -17.10 12.37
C GLU A 73 -2.62 -15.81 11.57
N ILE A 74 -1.81 -14.76 11.78
CA ILE A 74 -1.91 -13.50 11.00
C ILE A 74 -1.65 -13.76 9.50
N ALA A 75 -0.66 -14.59 9.17
CA ALA A 75 -0.36 -14.96 7.80
C ALA A 75 -1.52 -15.78 7.18
N ALA A 76 -2.12 -16.69 7.94
CA ALA A 76 -3.32 -17.41 7.50
C ALA A 76 -4.49 -16.45 7.23
N ALA A 77 -4.71 -15.45 8.09
CA ALA A 77 -5.74 -14.44 7.87
C ALA A 77 -5.50 -13.62 6.59
N ALA A 78 -4.24 -13.27 6.30
CA ALA A 78 -3.87 -12.61 5.03
C ALA A 78 -4.20 -13.48 3.82
N GLN A 79 -3.90 -14.78 3.90
CA GLN A 79 -4.22 -15.77 2.86
C GLN A 79 -5.74 -15.85 2.60
N LEU A 80 -6.56 -15.86 3.65
CA LEU A 80 -8.02 -15.86 3.53
C LEU A 80 -8.53 -14.60 2.84
N LEU A 81 -7.98 -13.43 3.16
CA LEU A 81 -8.35 -12.17 2.50
C LEU A 81 -7.96 -12.14 1.02
N LEU A 82 -6.82 -12.72 0.65
CA LEU A 82 -6.41 -12.85 -0.74
C LEU A 82 -7.35 -13.76 -1.52
N ASN A 83 -7.71 -14.93 -0.96
CA ASN A 83 -8.69 -15.83 -1.56
C ASN A 83 -10.06 -15.16 -1.73
N LEU A 84 -10.47 -14.33 -0.77
CA LEU A 84 -11.75 -13.62 -0.80
C LEU A 84 -11.70 -12.30 -1.59
N SER A 85 -10.56 -11.94 -2.18
CA SER A 85 -10.39 -10.66 -2.86
C SER A 85 -11.40 -10.48 -4.00
N PRO A 86 -12.07 -9.32 -4.12
CA PRO A 86 -12.90 -9.03 -5.29
C PRO A 86 -12.06 -8.74 -6.55
N LEU A 87 -10.72 -8.71 -6.43
CA LEU A 87 -9.76 -8.44 -7.50
C LEU A 87 -8.71 -9.56 -7.55
N PRO A 88 -9.11 -10.81 -7.87
CA PRO A 88 -8.19 -11.96 -7.87
C PRO A 88 -7.09 -11.84 -8.92
N ASP A 89 -7.36 -11.16 -10.04
CA ASP A 89 -6.40 -10.99 -11.15
C ASP A 89 -5.83 -9.56 -11.23
N GLY A 90 -5.89 -8.80 -10.13
CA GLY A 90 -5.50 -7.40 -10.09
C GLY A 90 -6.60 -6.45 -10.56
N TYR A 91 -6.19 -5.26 -11.00
CA TYR A 91 -7.13 -4.20 -11.36
C TYR A 91 -7.78 -4.41 -12.73
N LEU A 92 -9.12 -4.29 -12.81
CA LEU A 92 -9.87 -4.47 -14.06
C LEU A 92 -9.47 -3.49 -15.18
N TYR A 93 -9.07 -2.27 -14.83
CA TYR A 93 -8.61 -1.29 -15.83
C TYR A 93 -7.28 -1.71 -16.47
N LEU A 94 -6.41 -2.44 -15.76
CA LEU A 94 -5.18 -2.99 -16.35
C LEU A 94 -5.49 -4.12 -17.31
N ALA A 95 -6.44 -4.99 -16.98
CA ALA A 95 -6.89 -6.04 -17.92
C ALA A 95 -7.44 -5.43 -19.22
N THR A 96 -8.20 -4.33 -19.11
CA THR A 96 -8.71 -3.58 -20.27
C THR A 96 -7.57 -2.96 -21.07
N TYR A 97 -6.61 -2.33 -20.41
CA TYR A 97 -5.43 -1.74 -21.04
C TYR A 97 -4.54 -2.80 -21.72
N ARG A 98 -4.38 -3.97 -21.11
CA ARG A 98 -3.67 -5.12 -21.70
C ARG A 98 -4.31 -5.63 -22.97
N ARG A 99 -5.64 -5.73 -23.00
CA ARG A 99 -6.36 -6.12 -24.22
C ARG A 99 -6.09 -5.12 -25.36
N ALA A 100 -6.15 -3.82 -25.08
CA ALA A 100 -5.82 -2.79 -26.07
C ALA A 100 -4.35 -2.86 -26.53
N PHE A 101 -3.42 -3.18 -25.63
CA PHE A 101 -2.02 -3.42 -25.97
C PHE A 101 -1.86 -4.60 -26.93
N LEU A 102 -2.48 -5.74 -26.61
CA LEU A 102 -2.40 -6.94 -27.44
C LEU A 102 -3.06 -6.74 -28.80
N GLU A 103 -4.19 -6.03 -28.87
CA GLU A 103 -4.87 -5.71 -30.12
C GLU A 103 -4.00 -4.84 -31.04
N ARG A 104 -3.27 -3.86 -30.48
CA ARG A 104 -2.45 -2.94 -31.27
C ARG A 104 -1.07 -3.50 -31.61
N TYR A 105 -0.41 -4.19 -30.69
CA TYR A 105 1.02 -4.56 -30.81
C TYR A 105 1.27 -6.06 -30.88
N GLY A 106 0.32 -6.91 -30.50
CA GLY A 106 0.48 -8.35 -30.38
C GLY A 106 1.24 -8.80 -29.13
N GLU A 107 1.44 -10.10 -28.99
CA GLU A 107 2.08 -10.73 -27.81
C GLU A 107 3.61 -10.68 -27.82
N TYR A 108 4.24 -10.51 -28.98
CA TYR A 108 5.70 -10.69 -29.16
C TYR A 108 6.46 -9.37 -29.36
N ARG A 109 5.85 -8.23 -29.04
CA ARG A 109 6.47 -6.92 -29.18
C ARG A 109 6.66 -6.25 -27.82
N GLU A 110 7.79 -5.58 -27.70
CA GLU A 110 8.11 -4.72 -26.58
C GLU A 110 8.11 -3.28 -27.07
N ILE A 111 7.38 -2.42 -26.35
CA ILE A 111 7.19 -1.02 -26.69
C ILE A 111 7.92 -0.15 -25.66
N PRO A 112 8.74 0.84 -26.07
CA PRO A 112 9.34 1.78 -25.15
C PRO A 112 8.29 2.44 -24.25
N LEU A 113 8.56 2.53 -22.94
CA LEU A 113 7.62 3.05 -21.95
C LEU A 113 7.06 4.44 -22.34
N LEU A 114 7.94 5.34 -22.78
CA LEU A 114 7.56 6.70 -23.14
C LEU A 114 6.73 6.75 -24.43
N GLU A 115 7.01 5.85 -25.39
CA GLU A 115 6.21 5.71 -26.60
C GLU A 115 4.82 5.15 -26.28
N LEU A 116 4.76 4.08 -25.46
CA LEU A 116 3.51 3.45 -25.07
C LEU A 116 2.53 4.44 -24.41
N LEU A 117 3.04 5.27 -23.49
CA LEU A 117 2.25 6.23 -22.74
C LEU A 117 1.93 7.52 -23.49
N ASP A 118 2.50 7.71 -24.69
CA ASP A 118 2.19 8.85 -25.54
C ASP A 118 0.83 8.64 -26.22
N SER A 119 -0.06 9.63 -26.15
CA SER A 119 -1.41 9.54 -26.71
C SER A 119 -1.50 9.66 -28.24
N GLN A 120 -0.46 10.18 -28.90
CA GLN A 120 -0.42 10.38 -30.35
C GLN A 120 0.19 9.18 -31.06
N ILE A 121 1.31 8.66 -30.54
CA ILE A 121 2.04 7.54 -31.17
C ILE A 121 1.82 6.19 -30.48
N GLY A 122 1.40 6.20 -29.21
CA GLY A 122 1.15 5.03 -28.38
C GLY A 122 -0.32 4.81 -28.04
N LEU A 123 -0.56 4.05 -26.96
CA LEU A 123 -1.91 3.85 -26.40
C LEU A 123 -2.35 5.01 -25.49
N GLY A 124 -1.41 5.83 -25.04
CA GLY A 124 -1.67 6.82 -23.99
C GLY A 124 -1.77 6.18 -22.61
N LEU A 125 -2.21 6.96 -21.62
CA LEU A 125 -2.45 6.46 -20.27
C LEU A 125 -3.72 5.58 -20.22
N PRO A 126 -3.81 4.60 -19.30
CA PRO A 126 -5.05 3.85 -19.09
C PRO A 126 -6.24 4.79 -18.87
N ALA A 127 -7.35 4.57 -19.58
CA ALA A 127 -8.51 5.47 -19.59
C ALA A 127 -9.04 5.80 -18.17
N HIS A 128 -8.97 4.83 -17.25
CA HIS A 128 -9.33 4.98 -15.84
C HIS A 128 -8.56 6.11 -15.10
N TYR A 129 -7.40 6.52 -15.61
CA TYR A 129 -6.61 7.59 -15.00
C TYR A 129 -7.21 8.97 -15.30
N VAL A 130 -7.93 9.09 -16.41
CA VAL A 130 -8.56 10.33 -16.88
C VAL A 130 -10.02 10.38 -16.44
N ASP A 131 -10.76 9.28 -16.60
CA ASP A 131 -12.15 9.16 -16.15
C ASP A 131 -12.34 7.87 -15.35
N ARG A 132 -12.60 8.04 -14.04
CA ARG A 132 -12.80 6.93 -13.10
C ARG A 132 -14.07 6.13 -13.41
N GLN A 133 -15.04 6.73 -14.09
CA GLN A 133 -16.31 6.09 -14.43
C GLN A 133 -16.22 5.32 -15.76
N ALA A 134 -15.29 5.69 -16.65
CA ALA A 134 -15.11 5.06 -17.96
C ALA A 134 -14.73 3.56 -17.92
N SER A 135 -14.19 3.05 -16.81
CA SER A 135 -13.89 1.62 -16.63
C SER A 135 -15.01 0.81 -15.96
N ILE A 136 -16.10 1.45 -15.52
CA ILE A 136 -17.29 0.74 -15.08
C ILE A 136 -18.19 0.64 -16.31
N THR A 137 -17.94 -0.35 -17.17
CA THR A 137 -18.97 -0.78 -18.11
C THR A 137 -20.22 -1.09 -17.29
N LYS A 138 -21.25 -0.25 -17.39
CA LYS A 138 -22.59 -0.39 -16.78
C LYS A 138 -23.35 -1.59 -17.36
N GLU A 139 -22.65 -2.62 -17.81
CA GLU A 139 -23.29 -3.89 -18.13
C GLU A 139 -23.82 -4.45 -16.81
N LYS A 140 -25.15 -4.61 -16.74
CA LYS A 140 -25.82 -5.33 -15.66
C LYS A 140 -25.37 -6.79 -15.75
N LYS A 141 -24.19 -7.09 -15.22
CA LYS A 141 -23.75 -8.48 -15.08
C LYS A 141 -24.77 -9.22 -14.22
N PRO A 142 -25.14 -10.46 -14.59
CA PRO A 142 -25.99 -11.30 -13.76
C PRO A 142 -25.37 -11.47 -12.36
N GLN A 143 -26.22 -11.60 -11.35
CA GLN A 143 -25.77 -11.73 -9.97
C GLN A 143 -24.89 -12.97 -9.82
N SER A 144 -23.64 -12.78 -9.43
CA SER A 144 -22.68 -13.88 -9.29
C SER A 144 -23.12 -14.82 -8.16
N VAL A 145 -22.65 -16.08 -8.20
CA VAL A 145 -22.88 -17.06 -7.12
C VAL A 145 -22.49 -16.47 -5.76
N ARG A 146 -21.34 -15.80 -5.69
CA ARG A 146 -20.87 -15.10 -4.49
C ARG A 146 -21.88 -14.07 -4.00
N GLU A 147 -22.40 -13.21 -4.87
CA GLU A 147 -23.39 -12.20 -4.49
C GLU A 147 -24.71 -12.80 -3.97
N GLN A 148 -25.10 -13.99 -4.46
CA GLN A 148 -26.27 -14.70 -3.94
C GLN A 148 -26.00 -15.26 -2.55
N VAL A 149 -24.83 -15.85 -2.32
CA VAL A 149 -24.41 -16.32 -0.99
C VAL A 149 -24.35 -15.16 0.00
N LEU A 150 -23.75 -14.03 -0.36
CA LEU A 150 -23.68 -12.84 0.49
C LEU A 150 -25.07 -12.29 0.84
N LEU A 151 -25.99 -12.26 -0.12
CA LEU A 151 -27.37 -11.86 0.14
C LEU A 151 -28.06 -12.81 1.13
N ASN A 152 -27.91 -14.12 0.94
CA ASN A 152 -28.50 -15.12 1.84
C ASN A 152 -27.93 -15.02 3.26
N LEU A 153 -26.63 -14.77 3.40
CA LEU A 153 -25.98 -14.50 4.68
C LEU A 153 -26.58 -13.25 5.35
N ALA A 154 -26.65 -12.13 4.63
CA ALA A 154 -27.22 -10.90 5.15
C ALA A 154 -28.68 -11.05 5.61
N LEU A 155 -29.51 -11.74 4.81
CA LEU A 155 -30.91 -12.02 5.16
C LEU A 155 -31.04 -12.94 6.37
N THR A 156 -30.16 -13.94 6.50
CA THR A 156 -30.11 -14.83 7.66
C THR A 156 -29.76 -14.06 8.93
N ALA A 157 -28.73 -13.22 8.88
CA ALA A 157 -28.36 -12.36 10.01
C ALA A 157 -29.48 -11.42 10.42
N LEU A 158 -30.19 -10.81 9.47
CA LEU A 158 -31.34 -9.96 9.77
C LEU A 158 -32.47 -10.73 10.46
N ARG A 159 -32.83 -11.90 9.91
CA ARG A 159 -33.89 -12.76 10.46
C ARG A 159 -33.56 -13.20 11.89
N ASP A 160 -32.31 -13.60 12.10
CA ASP A 160 -31.84 -14.18 13.36
C ASP A 160 -31.29 -13.12 14.34
N ARG A 161 -31.32 -11.84 13.94
CA ARG A 161 -30.83 -10.67 14.69
C ARG A 161 -29.37 -10.81 15.15
N GLN A 162 -28.54 -11.39 14.29
CA GLN A 162 -27.12 -11.58 14.55
C GLN A 162 -26.30 -10.37 14.07
N SER A 163 -25.37 -9.91 14.90
CA SER A 163 -24.37 -8.89 14.53
C SER A 163 -23.11 -9.51 13.93
N ILE A 164 -22.83 -10.78 14.25
CA ILE A 164 -21.68 -11.55 13.79
C ILE A 164 -22.20 -12.83 13.15
N LEU A 165 -21.82 -13.10 11.89
CA LEU A 165 -22.05 -14.39 11.27
C LEU A 165 -20.77 -15.23 11.34
N HIS A 166 -20.91 -16.44 11.88
CA HIS A 166 -19.85 -17.44 11.83
C HIS A 166 -19.97 -18.25 10.54
N LEU A 167 -18.97 -18.12 9.67
CA LEU A 167 -18.87 -18.87 8.44
C LEU A 167 -18.33 -20.26 8.73
N ASP A 168 -19.03 -21.29 8.23
CA ASP A 168 -18.46 -22.62 8.11
C ASP A 168 -17.54 -22.73 6.87
N GLU A 169 -16.77 -23.80 6.80
CA GLU A 169 -15.81 -24.04 5.70
C GLU A 169 -16.49 -24.07 4.34
N LYS A 170 -17.68 -24.69 4.25
CA LYS A 170 -18.45 -24.79 3.01
C LYS A 170 -18.87 -23.41 2.50
N THR A 171 -19.37 -22.56 3.39
CA THR A 171 -19.81 -21.20 3.08
C THR A 171 -18.62 -20.35 2.69
N PHE A 172 -17.50 -20.46 3.41
CA PHE A 172 -16.27 -19.75 3.08
C PHE A 172 -15.78 -20.11 1.66
N LEU A 173 -15.67 -21.39 1.32
CA LEU A 173 -15.27 -21.84 -0.02
C LEU A 173 -16.23 -21.36 -1.12
N SER A 174 -17.53 -21.24 -0.82
CA SER A 174 -18.51 -20.70 -1.78
C SER A 174 -18.36 -19.20 -2.07
N LEU A 175 -17.64 -18.48 -1.19
CA LEU A 175 -17.34 -17.06 -1.37
C LEU A 175 -16.04 -16.84 -2.16
N GLU A 176 -15.15 -17.84 -2.24
CA GLU A 176 -13.88 -17.71 -2.96
C GLU A 176 -14.12 -17.61 -4.49
N PRO A 177 -13.75 -16.49 -5.15
CA PRO A 177 -13.77 -16.41 -6.61
C PRO A 177 -12.81 -17.40 -7.27
N SER A 178 -11.68 -17.69 -6.61
CA SER A 178 -10.64 -18.58 -7.10
C SER A 178 -9.67 -18.92 -5.96
N HIS A 179 -9.09 -20.11 -5.99
CA HIS A 179 -8.00 -20.46 -5.08
C HIS A 179 -6.73 -19.66 -5.43
N LEU A 180 -6.04 -19.11 -4.42
CA LEU A 180 -4.76 -18.44 -4.66
C LEU A 180 -3.73 -19.42 -5.24
N ALA A 181 -3.18 -19.10 -6.41
CA ALA A 181 -2.07 -19.85 -6.99
C ALA A 181 -0.74 -19.23 -6.55
N LEU A 182 0.26 -20.04 -6.19
CA LEU A 182 1.56 -19.55 -5.72
C LEU A 182 2.25 -18.64 -6.75
N GLU A 183 2.04 -18.88 -8.04
CA GLU A 183 2.60 -18.11 -9.15
C GLU A 183 1.93 -16.74 -9.33
N THR A 184 0.75 -16.56 -8.74
CA THR A 184 -0.02 -15.30 -8.75
C THR A 184 0.07 -14.57 -7.42
N ALA A 185 0.49 -15.26 -6.36
CA ALA A 185 0.51 -14.70 -5.02
C ALA A 185 1.45 -13.48 -4.96
N PRO A 186 1.06 -12.42 -4.25
CA PRO A 186 1.96 -11.32 -4.02
C PRO A 186 3.18 -11.81 -3.24
N PRO A 187 4.40 -11.37 -3.59
CA PRO A 187 5.63 -11.86 -2.95
C PRO A 187 5.69 -11.48 -1.46
N SER A 188 5.02 -10.40 -1.08
CA SER A 188 4.93 -9.91 0.29
C SER A 188 3.77 -8.90 0.44
N LEU A 189 3.37 -8.62 1.68
CA LEU A 189 2.34 -7.65 2.03
C LEU A 189 2.55 -7.14 3.45
N ASP A 190 1.96 -5.98 3.76
CA ASP A 190 1.66 -5.58 5.14
C ASP A 190 0.17 -5.86 5.41
N ILE A 191 -0.15 -6.43 6.57
CA ILE A 191 -1.53 -6.63 7.05
C ILE A 191 -1.74 -5.86 8.35
N TYR A 192 -2.92 -5.28 8.51
CA TYR A 192 -3.29 -4.54 9.73
C TYR A 192 -4.28 -5.34 10.53
N VAL A 193 -3.92 -5.65 11.78
CA VAL A 193 -4.73 -6.45 12.69
C VAL A 193 -4.83 -5.78 14.05
N LEU A 194 -5.99 -5.94 14.67
CA LEU A 194 -6.21 -5.66 16.09
C LEU A 194 -6.27 -7.01 16.80
N LEU A 195 -5.59 -7.09 17.94
CA LEU A 195 -5.53 -8.29 18.75
C LEU A 195 -6.31 -8.07 20.04
N ALA A 196 -7.30 -8.92 20.28
CA ALA A 196 -8.13 -8.90 21.48
C ALA A 196 -7.84 -10.13 22.33
N THR A 197 -7.43 -9.93 23.58
CA THR A 197 -7.13 -11.01 24.53
C THR A 197 -7.31 -10.51 25.97
N SER A 198 -7.63 -11.41 26.90
CA SER A 198 -7.86 -11.07 28.30
C SER A 198 -6.57 -10.87 29.11
N SER A 199 -5.44 -11.45 28.66
CA SER A 199 -4.13 -11.31 29.30
C SER A 199 -3.01 -11.80 28.39
N LEU A 200 -1.76 -11.44 28.70
CA LEU A 200 -0.58 -12.00 28.02
C LEU A 200 -0.48 -13.53 28.19
N THR A 201 -0.93 -14.07 29.34
CA THR A 201 -0.97 -15.52 29.56
C THR A 201 -1.98 -16.21 28.65
N ALA A 202 -3.16 -15.61 28.45
CA ALA A 202 -4.17 -16.10 27.52
C ALA A 202 -3.64 -16.05 26.07
N LEU A 203 -3.03 -14.93 25.69
CA LEU A 203 -2.39 -14.78 24.39
C LEU A 203 -1.36 -15.88 24.09
N ASN A 204 -0.46 -16.15 25.04
CA ASN A 204 0.57 -17.18 24.89
C ASN A 204 0.00 -18.61 24.82
N LYS A 205 -1.24 -18.81 25.28
CA LYS A 205 -1.99 -20.08 25.15
C LYS A 205 -2.85 -20.14 23.87
N GLY A 206 -2.74 -19.15 22.98
CA GLY A 206 -3.56 -19.05 21.78
C GLY A 206 -5.00 -18.59 22.02
N GLN A 207 -5.29 -17.97 23.17
CA GLN A 207 -6.63 -17.48 23.52
C GLN A 207 -6.73 -16.00 23.19
N PHE A 208 -7.06 -15.72 21.94
CA PHE A 208 -7.23 -14.37 21.42
C PHE A 208 -8.24 -14.35 20.26
N HIS A 209 -8.71 -13.15 19.93
CA HIS A 209 -9.42 -12.87 18.69
C HIS A 209 -8.55 -11.97 17.82
N LEU A 210 -8.37 -12.40 16.57
CA LEU A 210 -7.75 -11.58 15.55
C LEU A 210 -8.85 -10.83 14.79
N ILE A 211 -8.68 -9.51 14.69
CA ILE A 211 -9.64 -8.63 14.02
C ILE A 211 -8.90 -7.93 12.89
N ILE A 212 -9.37 -8.09 11.65
CA ILE A 212 -8.80 -7.37 10.50
C ILE A 212 -9.10 -5.88 10.64
N GLY A 213 -8.03 -5.08 10.71
CA GLY A 213 -8.11 -3.64 10.84
C GLY A 213 -8.71 -2.95 9.60
N PRO A 214 -9.08 -1.66 9.73
CA PRO A 214 -9.55 -0.88 8.60
C PRO A 214 -8.50 -0.85 7.49
N ASN A 215 -8.96 -0.83 6.23
CA ASN A 215 -8.13 -0.90 5.01
C ASN A 215 -7.47 -2.27 4.74
N GLY A 216 -7.45 -3.20 5.71
CA GLY A 216 -6.93 -4.57 5.57
C GLY A 216 -5.41 -4.68 5.51
N GLY A 217 -4.74 -3.81 4.75
CA GLY A 217 -3.29 -3.83 4.58
C GLY A 217 -2.85 -3.18 3.27
N THR A 218 -1.62 -3.47 2.84
CA THR A 218 -1.08 -3.05 1.55
C THR A 218 -0.24 -4.16 0.90
N GLN A 219 -0.19 -4.14 -0.43
CA GLN A 219 0.77 -4.92 -1.20
C GLN A 219 2.19 -4.45 -0.91
N GLN A 220 3.16 -5.37 -1.01
CA GLN A 220 4.56 -5.16 -0.71
C GLN A 220 4.83 -4.81 0.76
N ALA A 221 5.54 -5.70 1.45
CA ALA A 221 5.87 -5.56 2.86
C ALA A 221 6.85 -4.40 3.09
N GLY A 222 6.70 -3.74 4.24
CA GLY A 222 7.57 -2.66 4.68
C GLY A 222 7.12 -1.27 4.28
N ARG A 223 6.09 -1.11 3.44
CA ARG A 223 5.57 0.21 3.05
C ARG A 223 5.07 1.02 4.25
N THR A 224 4.44 0.33 5.20
CA THR A 224 3.94 0.93 6.43
C THR A 224 5.09 1.35 7.34
N LEU A 225 6.11 0.49 7.46
CA LEU A 225 7.25 0.67 8.35
C LEU A 225 8.25 1.72 7.84
N ALA A 226 8.39 1.84 6.52
CA ALA A 226 9.46 2.58 5.86
C ALA A 226 9.60 4.04 6.32
N ARG A 227 8.49 4.77 6.46
CA ARG A 227 8.51 6.17 6.94
C ARG A 227 9.10 6.29 8.34
N PHE A 228 8.83 5.32 9.20
CA PHE A 228 9.17 5.33 10.61
C PHE A 228 10.52 4.68 10.91
N SER A 229 11.24 4.18 9.90
CA SER A 229 12.49 3.44 10.11
C SER A 229 13.55 4.27 10.84
N ASN A 230 13.63 5.57 10.58
CA ASN A 230 14.59 6.46 11.24
C ASN A 230 14.26 6.64 12.73
N LEU A 231 12.97 6.66 13.07
CA LEU A 231 12.49 6.80 14.44
C LEU A 231 12.68 5.50 15.24
N LEU A 232 12.45 4.35 14.59
CA LEU A 232 12.60 3.02 15.18
C LEU A 232 14.05 2.48 15.14
N GLY A 233 14.96 3.22 14.50
CA GLY A 233 16.39 2.94 14.48
C GLY A 233 16.83 1.82 13.53
N ALA A 234 18.02 1.27 13.80
CA ALA A 234 18.71 0.35 12.90
C ALA A 234 17.94 -0.98 12.70
N GLU A 235 17.21 -1.45 13.72
CA GLU A 235 16.43 -2.70 13.63
C GLU A 235 15.33 -2.62 12.57
N ALA A 236 14.61 -1.49 12.50
CA ALA A 236 13.58 -1.27 11.47
C ALA A 236 14.18 -1.21 10.07
N THR A 237 15.32 -0.53 9.91
CA THR A 237 16.02 -0.46 8.62
C THR A 237 16.51 -1.84 8.17
N GLU A 238 17.01 -2.65 9.10
CA GLU A 238 17.45 -4.02 8.82
C GLU A 238 16.27 -4.94 8.48
N ALA A 239 15.13 -4.80 9.16
CA ALA A 239 13.92 -5.52 8.80
C ALA A 239 13.49 -5.21 7.35
N LEU A 240 13.51 -3.94 6.93
CA LEU A 240 13.19 -3.53 5.57
C LEU A 240 14.19 -4.10 4.53
N ARG A 241 15.49 -4.14 4.85
CA ARG A 241 16.51 -4.75 3.98
C ARG A 241 16.32 -6.26 3.85
N ARG A 242 16.01 -6.96 4.96
CA ARG A 242 15.73 -8.39 4.95
C ARG A 242 14.50 -8.72 4.12
N THR A 243 13.45 -7.92 4.24
CA THR A 243 12.25 -8.03 3.40
C THR A 243 12.61 -7.87 1.92
N ALA A 244 13.33 -6.80 1.57
CA ALA A 244 13.76 -6.54 0.18
C ALA A 244 14.59 -7.70 -0.40
N SER A 245 15.55 -8.22 0.37
CA SER A 245 16.38 -9.37 -0.02
C SER A 245 15.57 -10.65 -0.21
N THR A 246 14.61 -10.91 0.68
CA THR A 246 13.70 -12.06 0.55
C THR A 246 12.87 -11.96 -0.74
N GLU A 247 12.33 -10.78 -1.05
CA GLU A 247 11.56 -10.55 -2.28
C GLU A 247 12.42 -10.73 -3.54
N GLU A 248 13.67 -10.25 -3.52
CA GLU A 248 14.61 -10.43 -4.62
C GLU A 248 14.94 -11.91 -4.87
N ALA A 249 15.06 -12.70 -3.79
CA ALA A 249 15.31 -14.14 -3.88
C ALA A 249 14.15 -14.93 -4.49
N LEU A 250 12.90 -14.44 -4.40
CA LEU A 250 11.73 -15.09 -4.99
C LEU A 250 11.67 -14.96 -6.53
N THR A 251 12.38 -13.99 -7.11
CA THR A 251 12.33 -13.69 -8.54
C THR A 251 13.74 -13.64 -9.15
N PRO A 252 14.46 -14.78 -9.19
CA PRO A 252 15.82 -14.81 -9.71
C PRO A 252 15.86 -14.36 -11.18
N GLY A 253 16.84 -13.52 -11.52
CA GLY A 253 17.00 -12.96 -12.88
C GLY A 253 16.22 -11.67 -13.14
N SER A 254 15.37 -11.23 -12.20
CA SER A 254 14.72 -9.91 -12.25
C SER A 254 15.46 -8.88 -11.41
N ILE A 255 15.33 -7.61 -11.76
CA ILE A 255 15.83 -6.49 -10.96
C ILE A 255 14.66 -5.79 -10.27
N TRP A 256 14.73 -5.71 -8.95
CA TRP A 256 13.87 -4.85 -8.16
C TRP A 256 14.39 -3.41 -8.19
N ALA A 257 13.52 -2.47 -8.51
CA ALA A 257 13.86 -1.05 -8.58
C ALA A 257 12.86 -0.20 -7.79
N GLU A 258 13.38 0.65 -6.92
CA GLU A 258 12.56 1.57 -6.12
C GLU A 258 12.11 2.75 -6.96
N LEU A 259 10.81 2.97 -7.04
CA LEU A 259 10.23 4.12 -7.72
C LEU A 259 10.27 5.35 -6.82
N VAL A 260 10.94 6.40 -7.30
CA VAL A 260 11.14 7.65 -6.54
C VAL A 260 10.63 8.82 -7.36
N TYR A 261 9.70 9.57 -6.79
CA TYR A 261 9.05 10.66 -7.52
C TYR A 261 8.57 11.79 -6.61
N MET A 262 8.27 12.93 -7.21
CA MET A 262 7.51 13.99 -6.54
C MET A 262 6.00 13.77 -6.71
N PRO A 263 5.21 13.86 -5.63
CA PRO A 263 3.76 13.75 -5.71
C PRO A 263 3.17 14.97 -6.44
N ARG A 264 1.93 14.86 -6.92
CA ARG A 264 1.22 15.98 -7.56
C ARG A 264 1.02 17.16 -6.63
N ASP A 265 0.73 16.87 -5.36
CA ASP A 265 0.69 17.86 -4.28
C ASP A 265 1.93 17.70 -3.40
N SER A 266 2.80 18.71 -3.38
CA SER A 266 4.04 18.70 -2.61
C SER A 266 3.81 18.59 -1.10
N ARG A 267 2.62 18.91 -0.58
CA ARG A 267 2.24 18.71 0.83
C ARG A 267 2.27 17.23 1.23
N LEU A 268 2.15 16.34 0.26
CA LEU A 268 2.16 14.88 0.46
C LEU A 268 3.58 14.29 0.41
N ALA A 269 4.62 15.10 0.17
CA ALA A 269 6.00 14.61 0.07
C ALA A 269 6.48 13.90 1.35
N ASN A 270 6.00 14.31 2.53
CA ASN A 270 6.35 13.68 3.80
C ASN A 270 5.86 12.22 3.90
N VAL A 271 4.86 11.81 3.11
CA VAL A 271 4.36 10.43 3.05
C VAL A 271 5.29 9.53 2.23
N LEU A 272 6.15 10.11 1.38
CA LEU A 272 7.12 9.41 0.56
C LEU A 272 8.47 9.19 1.26
N LEU A 273 8.61 9.59 2.54
CA LEU A 273 9.84 9.35 3.28
C LEU A 273 10.06 7.85 3.48
N ARG A 274 11.26 7.37 3.14
CA ARG A 274 11.69 5.98 3.26
C ARG A 274 13.20 5.85 3.18
N PRO A 275 13.81 4.86 3.85
CA PRO A 275 15.20 4.49 3.63
C PRO A 275 15.35 3.86 2.23
N ASN A 276 16.53 3.98 1.65
CA ASN A 276 16.83 3.24 0.44
C ASN A 276 17.27 1.80 0.79
N THR A 277 16.44 0.82 0.43
CA THR A 277 16.72 -0.61 0.62
C THR A 277 16.95 -1.37 -0.67
N ARG A 278 16.74 -0.74 -1.84
CA ARG A 278 16.91 -1.35 -3.15
C ARG A 278 18.18 -0.86 -3.82
N ARG A 279 18.82 -1.73 -4.59
CA ARG A 279 20.04 -1.36 -5.30
C ARG A 279 19.83 -0.34 -6.40
N TYR A 280 18.68 -0.39 -7.08
CA TYR A 280 18.36 0.44 -8.23
C TYR A 280 17.14 1.33 -7.97
N GLU A 281 17.13 2.51 -8.59
CA GLU A 281 16.02 3.48 -8.50
C GLU A 281 15.52 3.90 -9.88
N ILE A 282 14.20 4.08 -10.01
CA ILE A 282 13.58 4.75 -11.15
C ILE A 282 13.13 6.13 -10.67
N LEU A 283 13.70 7.19 -11.24
CA LEU A 283 13.46 8.57 -10.80
C LEU A 283 12.47 9.29 -11.72
N TYR A 284 11.52 10.03 -11.12
CA TYR A 284 10.63 10.92 -11.86
C TYR A 284 10.41 12.26 -11.14
N GLY A 285 10.91 13.36 -11.71
CA GLY A 285 10.73 14.70 -11.14
C GLY A 285 11.52 14.94 -9.84
N VAL A 286 12.54 14.13 -9.57
CA VAL A 286 13.43 14.26 -8.40
C VAL A 286 14.89 14.23 -8.83
N SER A 287 15.75 14.87 -8.03
CA SER A 287 17.19 14.75 -8.17
C SER A 287 17.67 13.37 -7.69
N LYS A 288 18.74 12.86 -8.28
CA LYS A 288 19.36 11.60 -7.85
C LYS A 288 19.89 11.70 -6.43
N GLY A 289 19.51 10.73 -5.58
CA GLY A 289 20.09 10.52 -4.25
C GLY A 289 21.23 9.50 -4.24
N THR A 290 21.41 8.76 -5.33
CA THR A 290 22.36 7.64 -5.47
C THR A 290 23.30 7.84 -6.67
N SER A 291 24.23 6.91 -6.86
CA SER A 291 25.13 6.92 -8.02
C SER A 291 24.36 6.78 -9.32
N SER A 292 24.78 7.48 -10.38
CA SER A 292 24.14 7.39 -11.70
C SER A 292 24.08 5.95 -12.23
N ALA A 293 25.01 5.07 -11.84
CA ALA A 293 25.04 3.66 -12.25
C ALA A 293 23.91 2.81 -11.63
N GLN A 294 23.22 3.35 -10.62
CA GLN A 294 22.09 2.70 -9.93
C GLN A 294 20.74 3.27 -10.38
N ILE A 295 20.73 4.26 -11.27
CA ILE A 295 19.50 4.85 -11.79
C ILE A 295 19.12 4.14 -13.09
N ILE A 296 17.87 3.70 -13.16
CA ILE A 296 17.28 3.15 -14.38
C ILE A 296 16.54 4.28 -15.13
N PRO A 297 17.03 4.72 -16.30
CA PRO A 297 16.37 5.77 -17.06
C PRO A 297 15.03 5.28 -17.64
N LEU A 298 13.97 6.08 -17.54
CA LEU A 298 12.65 5.75 -18.08
C LEU A 298 12.66 5.41 -19.58
N LYS A 299 13.55 6.04 -20.35
CA LYS A 299 13.73 5.79 -21.79
C LYS A 299 14.32 4.40 -22.11
N GLU A 300 14.91 3.73 -21.12
CA GLU A 300 15.49 2.39 -21.26
C GLU A 300 14.55 1.28 -20.76
N ILE A 301 13.34 1.65 -20.34
CA ILE A 301 12.31 0.70 -19.95
C ILE A 301 11.43 0.43 -21.16
N VAL A 302 11.25 -0.85 -21.48
CA VAL A 302 10.28 -1.33 -22.46
C VAL A 302 9.21 -2.17 -21.76
N ILE A 303 8.01 -2.16 -22.31
CA ILE A 303 6.84 -2.87 -21.79
C ILE A 303 6.41 -3.93 -22.81
N GLY A 304 6.16 -5.14 -22.35
CA GLY A 304 5.61 -6.23 -23.15
C GLY A 304 4.55 -7.01 -22.40
N VAL A 305 3.94 -7.99 -23.06
CA VAL A 305 3.01 -8.94 -22.44
C VAL A 305 3.56 -10.35 -22.61
N ARG A 306 3.70 -11.08 -21.50
CA ARG A 306 4.13 -12.49 -21.50
C ARG A 306 3.24 -13.27 -20.56
N ASN A 307 2.75 -14.43 -20.99
CA ASN A 307 1.84 -15.27 -20.21
C ASN A 307 0.62 -14.50 -19.67
N LYS A 308 0.01 -13.66 -20.51
CA LYS A 308 -1.13 -12.80 -20.18
C LYS A 308 -0.87 -11.76 -19.07
N ARG A 309 0.39 -11.51 -18.69
CA ARG A 309 0.80 -10.46 -17.74
C ARG A 309 1.63 -9.41 -18.46
N PHE A 310 1.46 -8.15 -18.08
CA PHE A 310 2.47 -7.16 -18.42
C PHE A 310 3.81 -7.48 -17.72
N TYR A 311 4.90 -7.15 -18.38
CA TYR A 311 6.22 -7.07 -17.78
C TYR A 311 6.94 -5.81 -18.25
N ALA A 312 7.83 -5.30 -17.41
CA ALA A 312 8.77 -4.24 -17.76
C ALA A 312 10.17 -4.85 -17.90
N ARG A 313 10.98 -4.37 -18.84
CA ARG A 313 12.35 -4.85 -19.06
C ARG A 313 13.32 -3.69 -19.23
N TRP A 314 14.52 -3.83 -18.67
CA TRP A 314 15.57 -2.84 -18.75
C TRP A 314 16.46 -3.21 -19.93
N THR A 315 16.43 -2.40 -20.99
CA THR A 315 17.14 -2.73 -22.22
C THR A 315 18.66 -2.75 -22.05
N ALA A 316 19.24 -1.90 -21.20
CA ALA A 316 20.69 -1.88 -21.00
C ALA A 316 21.22 -3.15 -20.31
N LYS A 317 20.41 -3.80 -19.46
CA LYS A 317 20.79 -5.02 -18.74
C LYS A 317 20.09 -6.29 -19.23
N GLN A 318 19.15 -6.18 -20.16
CA GLN A 318 18.38 -7.29 -20.71
C GLN A 318 17.69 -8.15 -19.63
N CYS A 319 17.16 -7.50 -18.59
CA CYS A 319 16.51 -8.16 -17.47
C CYS A 319 15.13 -7.58 -17.20
N ASP A 320 14.23 -8.41 -16.67
CA ASP A 320 12.91 -7.96 -16.24
C ASP A 320 13.05 -7.02 -15.02
N LEU A 321 12.19 -6.01 -14.93
CA LEU A 321 12.07 -5.16 -13.74
C LEU A 321 10.81 -5.49 -12.97
N ILE A 322 10.97 -5.43 -11.66
CA ILE A 322 9.87 -5.36 -10.72
C ILE A 322 9.97 -4.00 -10.02
N VAL A 323 8.91 -3.20 -10.13
CA VAL A 323 8.89 -1.85 -9.56
C VAL A 323 8.35 -1.92 -8.15
N SER A 324 9.14 -1.45 -7.18
CA SER A 324 8.74 -1.32 -5.79
C SER A 324 8.36 0.11 -5.44
N SER A 325 7.58 0.26 -4.37
CA SER A 325 7.27 1.57 -3.77
C SER A 325 7.19 1.42 -2.27
N GLY A 326 8.25 1.79 -1.55
CA GLY A 326 8.38 1.68 -0.10
C GLY A 326 7.66 2.80 0.68
N HIS A 327 6.45 3.19 0.27
CA HIS A 327 5.72 4.30 0.91
C HIS A 327 4.19 4.10 0.86
N MET A 328 3.44 4.84 1.67
CA MET A 328 1.96 4.70 1.77
C MET A 328 1.16 5.74 0.98
N LEU A 329 1.80 6.56 0.15
CA LEU A 329 1.07 7.53 -0.69
C LEU A 329 0.05 6.82 -1.59
N ASP A 330 -1.18 7.34 -1.60
CA ASP A 330 -2.24 6.93 -2.54
C ASP A 330 -1.73 7.08 -3.99
N PRO A 331 -1.73 6.02 -4.81
CA PRO A 331 -1.32 6.06 -6.20
C PRO A 331 -2.02 7.14 -7.04
N LEU A 332 -3.21 7.61 -6.64
CA LEU A 332 -3.90 8.72 -7.29
C LEU A 332 -3.15 10.05 -7.19
N GLN A 333 -2.33 10.20 -6.16
CA GLN A 333 -1.51 11.39 -5.91
C GLN A 333 -0.16 11.31 -6.62
N ALA A 334 0.18 10.17 -7.21
CA ALA A 334 1.38 10.00 -7.99
C ALA A 334 1.23 10.61 -9.40
N PRO A 335 2.34 11.05 -10.02
CA PRO A 335 2.39 11.30 -11.45
C PRO A 335 1.94 10.06 -12.24
N ALA A 336 1.30 10.28 -13.40
CA ALA A 336 0.64 9.19 -14.12
C ALA A 336 1.60 8.06 -14.55
N ILE A 337 2.84 8.40 -14.94
CA ILE A 337 3.86 7.40 -15.26
C ILE A 337 4.33 6.60 -14.04
N ALA A 338 4.45 7.24 -12.87
CA ALA A 338 4.83 6.57 -11.63
C ALA A 338 3.71 5.60 -11.20
N ARG A 339 2.45 6.07 -11.25
CA ARG A 339 1.28 5.21 -11.04
C ARG A 339 1.25 4.04 -12.02
N PHE A 340 1.48 4.28 -13.31
CA PHE A 340 1.52 3.23 -14.33
C PHE A 340 2.55 2.14 -14.03
N LEU A 341 3.78 2.52 -13.67
CA LEU A 341 4.83 1.56 -13.31
C LEU A 341 4.48 0.74 -12.04
N SER A 342 3.88 1.40 -11.05
CA SER A 342 3.41 0.73 -9.83
C SER A 342 2.27 -0.24 -10.12
N ASP A 343 1.26 0.19 -10.89
CA ASP A 343 0.09 -0.63 -11.26
C ASP A 343 0.53 -1.84 -12.12
N LEU A 344 1.50 -1.66 -13.03
CA LEU A 344 2.00 -2.73 -13.90
C LEU A 344 2.64 -3.88 -13.10
N SER A 345 3.33 -3.57 -12.01
CA SER A 345 3.94 -4.59 -11.12
C SER A 345 2.90 -5.38 -10.31
N GLN A 346 1.63 -4.97 -10.37
CA GLN A 346 0.49 -5.63 -9.72
C GLN A 346 -0.45 -6.33 -10.72
N ASP A 347 -0.08 -6.37 -12.01
CA ASP A 347 -0.91 -7.01 -13.02
C ASP A 347 -1.00 -8.53 -12.80
N GLN A 348 -2.23 -9.07 -12.80
CA GLN A 348 -2.50 -10.49 -12.57
C GLN A 348 -2.05 -10.98 -11.18
N THR A 349 -2.02 -10.08 -10.20
CA THR A 349 -1.76 -10.35 -8.78
C THR A 349 -3.00 -10.00 -7.95
N PRO A 350 -3.51 -10.93 -7.11
CA PRO A 350 -4.64 -10.68 -6.24
C PRO A 350 -4.38 -9.50 -5.30
N GLN A 351 -5.34 -8.58 -5.23
CA GLN A 351 -5.19 -7.41 -4.36
C GLN A 351 -5.69 -7.74 -2.95
N LEU A 352 -4.83 -7.56 -1.95
CA LEU A 352 -5.23 -7.58 -0.54
C LEU A 352 -6.27 -6.48 -0.31
N ARG A 353 -7.48 -6.89 0.05
CA ARG A 353 -8.59 -6.01 0.34
C ARG A 353 -9.27 -6.48 1.61
N GLN A 354 -9.86 -5.53 2.34
CA GLN A 354 -10.83 -5.87 3.36
C GLN A 354 -12.01 -6.61 2.71
N PHE A 355 -12.67 -7.46 3.47
CA PHE A 355 -13.86 -8.16 3.00
C PHE A 355 -14.90 -7.18 2.43
N HIS A 356 -15.42 -7.49 1.24
CA HIS A 356 -16.34 -6.64 0.53
C HIS A 356 -17.69 -7.35 0.34
N TRP A 357 -18.75 -6.79 0.92
CA TRP A 357 -20.13 -7.27 0.79
C TRP A 357 -20.73 -7.11 -0.61
N GLY A 358 -19.99 -6.54 -1.56
CA GLY A 358 -20.43 -6.41 -2.94
C GLY A 358 -21.58 -5.41 -3.07
N ARG A 359 -22.66 -5.84 -3.72
CA ARG A 359 -23.89 -5.03 -3.87
C ARG A 359 -24.63 -4.87 -2.54
N GLN A 360 -24.32 -5.71 -1.56
CA GLN A 360 -24.85 -5.73 -0.20
C GLN A 360 -24.03 -4.83 0.75
N LYS A 361 -23.30 -3.83 0.23
CA LYS A 361 -22.42 -2.93 1.01
C LYS A 361 -23.12 -2.14 2.13
N ASP A 362 -24.43 -1.96 2.04
CA ASP A 362 -25.22 -1.23 3.04
C ASP A 362 -25.58 -2.14 4.23
N PHE A 363 -25.28 -3.44 4.15
CA PHE A 363 -25.32 -4.33 5.30
C PHE A 363 -24.04 -4.20 6.12
N HIS A 364 -24.21 -4.00 7.42
CA HIS A 364 -23.13 -3.76 8.36
C HIS A 364 -23.03 -4.93 9.35
N PHE A 365 -22.74 -6.14 8.84
CA PHE A 365 -22.48 -7.31 9.66
C PHE A 365 -21.00 -7.66 9.72
N SER A 366 -20.58 -8.15 10.88
CA SER A 366 -19.24 -8.71 11.05
C SER A 366 -19.24 -10.18 10.63
N LEU A 367 -18.14 -10.62 10.03
CA LEU A 367 -17.94 -12.02 9.65
C LEU A 367 -16.81 -12.62 10.46
N ALA A 368 -17.07 -13.79 11.02
CA ALA A 368 -16.08 -14.61 11.70
C ALA A 368 -15.87 -15.91 10.92
N PHE A 369 -14.63 -16.36 10.81
CA PHE A 369 -14.28 -17.67 10.28
C PHE A 369 -13.23 -18.28 11.18
N LYS A 370 -13.49 -19.48 11.70
CA LYS A 370 -12.72 -20.06 12.82
C LYS A 370 -12.69 -19.10 14.03
N GLN A 371 -11.55 -18.94 14.69
CA GLN A 371 -11.38 -18.03 15.83
C GLN A 371 -11.16 -16.56 15.41
N ASP A 372 -11.11 -16.28 14.11
CA ASP A 372 -10.80 -14.97 13.54
C ASP A 372 -12.06 -14.20 13.11
N VAL A 373 -12.02 -12.88 13.25
CA VAL A 373 -13.02 -11.96 12.69
C VAL A 373 -12.45 -11.39 11.38
N LEU A 374 -12.94 -11.93 10.25
CA LEU A 374 -12.52 -11.58 8.88
C LEU A 374 -12.99 -10.19 8.44
N SER A 375 -14.04 -9.66 9.06
CA SER A 375 -14.59 -8.34 8.75
C SER A 375 -15.27 -7.77 9.98
N CYS A 376 -14.85 -6.59 10.43
CA CYS A 376 -15.65 -5.76 11.32
C CYS A 376 -16.50 -4.83 10.48
N ALA A 377 -17.82 -4.96 10.59
CA ALA A 377 -18.68 -3.84 10.31
C ALA A 377 -18.65 -2.91 11.53
N TRP A 378 -18.33 -1.64 11.28
CA TRP A 378 -18.17 -0.50 12.20
C TRP A 378 -16.75 -0.19 12.69
N LEU A 379 -16.24 0.93 12.15
CA LEU A 379 -15.40 1.90 12.84
C LEU A 379 -16.03 3.29 12.68
N SER A 380 -17.14 3.54 13.37
CA SER A 380 -17.28 4.82 14.05
C SER A 380 -16.88 4.53 15.50
N GLY A 381 -15.74 5.07 15.93
CA GLY A 381 -15.13 4.72 17.21
C GLY A 381 -16.14 4.78 18.35
N VAL A 382 -16.26 3.68 19.10
CA VAL A 382 -16.68 3.58 20.53
C VAL A 382 -16.95 2.11 20.96
N TYR A 383 -17.24 1.15 20.06
CA TYR A 383 -17.86 -0.11 20.47
C TYR A 383 -17.04 -1.42 20.40
N ILE A 384 -15.71 -1.40 20.35
CA ILE A 384 -14.94 -2.65 20.55
C ILE A 384 -14.92 -3.07 22.04
N LEU A 385 -15.04 -2.11 22.97
CA LEU A 385 -14.91 -2.36 24.41
C LEU A 385 -16.14 -2.97 25.10
N HIS A 386 -17.27 -3.11 24.42
CA HIS A 386 -18.48 -3.72 25.01
C HIS A 386 -18.63 -5.23 24.72
N PHE A 387 -17.72 -5.82 23.95
CA PHE A 387 -17.87 -7.18 23.41
C PHE A 387 -16.64 -8.09 23.60
N ILE A 388 -15.67 -7.66 24.41
CA ILE A 388 -14.61 -8.49 25.00
C ILE A 388 -14.75 -8.36 26.50
#